data_AF-G3BB32-F1
#
_entry.id   AF-G3BB32-F1
#
_cell.length_a   1.000
_cell.length_b   1.000
_cell.length_c   1.000
_cell.angle_alpha   90.00
_cell.angle_beta   90.00
_cell.angle_gamma   90.00
#
_symmetry.space_group_name_H-M   'P 1'
#
loop_
_entity.id
_entity.type
_entity.pdbx_description
1 polymer ?
#
loop_
_entity_poly.entity_id
_entity_poly.type
_entity_poly.pdbx_seq_one_letter_code
_entity_poly.pdbx_strand_id
1 'polypeptide(L)'
;MADLSTTEDSLARQSDVTVSNQNPELAEYVGFSTSVVSAVLLSCFVLWCFVPTEFFVQHLGFDYFPDKYWTSAVPAFFLMAMLFSYVGHTLYEVEIKTLQLNDIRNFIDEHSVMPGSEKYDFETMNAEMAQYIHKSPSGVCDLPVTIANEVLYGDYEEDFDELD
;
A
#
# COMPACT_ATOMS: atom_id res chain seq x y z
N MET A 1 -9.84 8.06 -33.48
CA MET A 1 -10.93 7.95 -32.49
C MET A 1 -11.42 6.51 -32.30
N ALA A 2 -11.28 5.61 -33.28
CA ALA A 2 -11.76 4.21 -33.18
C ALA A 2 -10.85 3.23 -32.40
N ASP A 3 -9.66 3.66 -31.94
CA ASP A 3 -8.64 2.77 -31.36
C ASP A 3 -8.62 2.77 -29.82
N LEU A 4 -9.14 3.85 -29.21
CA LEU A 4 -9.21 4.02 -27.75
C LEU A 4 -10.28 3.10 -27.13
N SER A 5 -11.45 2.97 -27.77
CA SER A 5 -12.52 2.13 -27.21
C SER A 5 -12.18 0.64 -27.23
N THR A 6 -11.43 0.18 -28.23
CA THR A 6 -11.02 -1.23 -28.35
C THR A 6 -9.93 -1.62 -27.36
N THR A 7 -9.04 -0.68 -27.02
CA THR A 7 -8.01 -0.89 -25.99
C THR A 7 -8.63 -0.88 -24.60
N GLU A 8 -9.53 0.06 -24.29
CA GLU A 8 -10.28 0.08 -23.03
C GLU A 8 -11.11 -1.21 -22.82
N ASP A 9 -11.78 -1.71 -23.88
CA ASP A 9 -12.60 -2.92 -23.81
C ASP A 9 -11.75 -4.20 -23.60
N SER A 10 -10.55 -4.24 -24.19
CA SER A 10 -9.56 -5.30 -23.95
C SER A 10 -9.03 -5.26 -22.50
N LEU A 11 -8.73 -4.08 -21.96
CA LEU A 11 -8.26 -3.92 -20.58
C LEU A 11 -9.34 -4.26 -19.56
N ALA A 12 -10.58 -3.82 -19.79
CA ALA A 12 -11.73 -4.17 -18.97
C ALA A 12 -11.92 -5.70 -18.92
N ARG A 13 -11.86 -6.36 -20.08
CA ARG A 13 -11.93 -7.82 -20.17
C ARG A 13 -10.79 -8.50 -19.42
N GLN A 14 -9.54 -8.04 -19.56
CA GLN A 14 -8.38 -8.58 -18.84
C GLN A 14 -8.49 -8.45 -17.32
N SER A 15 -9.02 -7.33 -16.83
CA SER A 15 -9.28 -7.13 -15.40
C SER A 15 -10.32 -8.12 -14.86
N ASP A 16 -11.39 -8.38 -15.63
CA ASP A 16 -12.45 -9.33 -15.29
C ASP A 16 -11.95 -10.79 -15.28
N VAL A 17 -11.04 -11.15 -16.19
CA VAL A 17 -10.39 -12.49 -16.14
C VAL A 17 -9.44 -12.64 -14.95
N THR A 18 -8.84 -11.54 -14.47
CA THR A 18 -7.93 -11.57 -13.32
C THR A 18 -8.70 -11.68 -12.01
N VAL A 19 -9.83 -10.99 -11.90
CA VAL A 19 -10.74 -11.10 -10.74
C VAL A 19 -11.45 -12.46 -10.72
N SER A 20 -11.87 -12.99 -11.87
CA SER A 20 -12.54 -14.31 -11.93
C SER A 20 -11.61 -15.52 -11.84
N ASN A 21 -10.31 -15.40 -12.17
CA ASN A 21 -9.34 -16.49 -11.98
C ASN A 21 -8.88 -16.68 -10.53
N GLN A 22 -9.12 -15.71 -9.65
CA GLN A 22 -8.92 -15.93 -8.23
C GLN A 22 -10.07 -16.80 -7.74
N ASN A 23 -9.85 -18.10 -7.56
CA ASN A 23 -10.88 -18.97 -7.00
C ASN A 23 -11.02 -18.65 -5.50
N PRO A 24 -11.97 -17.78 -5.09
CA PRO A 24 -11.96 -17.19 -3.76
C PRO A 24 -12.24 -18.26 -2.69
N GLU A 25 -13.05 -19.26 -3.05
CA GLU A 25 -13.41 -20.40 -2.20
C GLU A 25 -12.18 -21.21 -1.73
N LEU A 26 -11.16 -21.39 -2.59
CA LEU A 26 -9.94 -22.11 -2.22
C LEU A 26 -9.04 -21.28 -1.30
N ALA A 27 -8.90 -19.98 -1.59
CA ALA A 27 -8.07 -19.09 -0.78
C ALA A 27 -8.65 -18.93 0.65
N GLU A 28 -9.96 -18.76 0.76
CA GLU A 28 -10.66 -18.65 2.04
C GLU A 28 -10.55 -19.93 2.86
N TYR A 29 -10.79 -21.11 2.24
CA TYR A 29 -10.70 -22.39 2.93
C TYR A 29 -9.28 -22.66 3.45
N VAL A 30 -8.26 -22.42 2.63
CA VAL A 30 -6.86 -22.62 3.01
C VAL A 30 -6.46 -21.68 4.15
N GLY A 31 -6.89 -20.42 4.11
CA GLY A 31 -6.63 -19.45 5.17
C GLY A 31 -7.28 -19.87 6.49
N PHE A 32 -8.53 -20.31 6.45
CA PHE A 32 -9.26 -20.78 7.63
C PHE A 32 -8.63 -22.06 8.21
N SER A 33 -8.39 -23.07 7.38
CA SER A 33 -7.81 -24.34 7.83
C SER A 33 -6.42 -24.14 8.43
N THR A 34 -5.59 -23.29 7.82
CA THR A 34 -4.25 -22.98 8.31
C THR A 34 -4.30 -22.24 9.64
N SER A 35 -5.26 -21.34 9.82
CA SER A 35 -5.47 -20.60 11.08
C SER A 35 -5.93 -21.52 12.22
N VAL A 36 -6.83 -22.47 11.95
CA VAL A 36 -7.26 -23.46 12.95
C VAL A 36 -6.11 -24.38 13.32
N VAL A 37 -5.37 -24.90 12.35
CA VAL A 37 -4.22 -25.79 12.60
C VAL A 37 -3.13 -25.07 13.38
N SER A 38 -2.80 -23.82 13.03
CA SER A 38 -1.79 -23.03 13.75
C SER A 38 -2.23 -22.71 15.17
N ALA A 39 -3.50 -22.37 15.40
CA ALA A 39 -4.05 -22.12 16.74
C ALA A 39 -4.01 -23.37 17.64
N VAL A 40 -4.33 -24.55 17.09
CA VAL A 40 -4.25 -25.82 17.83
C VAL A 40 -2.79 -26.14 18.17
N LEU A 41 -1.87 -26.03 17.21
CA LEU A 41 -0.44 -26.26 17.44
C LEU A 41 0.14 -25.28 18.48
N LEU A 42 -0.22 -24.00 18.39
CA LEU A 42 0.19 -22.98 19.35
C LEU A 42 -0.36 -23.31 20.75
N SER A 43 -1.63 -23.71 20.85
CA SER A 43 -2.24 -24.08 22.13
C SER A 43 -1.53 -25.28 22.75
N CYS A 44 -1.24 -26.32 21.97
CA CYS A 44 -0.46 -27.48 22.41
C CYS A 44 0.95 -27.07 22.87
N PHE A 45 1.62 -26.18 22.13
CA PHE A 45 2.93 -25.65 22.49
C PHE A 45 2.89 -24.86 23.80
N VAL A 46 1.90 -24.00 23.98
CA VAL A 46 1.72 -23.20 25.21
C VAL A 46 1.43 -24.10 26.40
N LEU A 47 0.55 -25.10 26.24
CA LEU A 47 0.29 -26.12 27.27
C LEU A 47 1.57 -26.88 27.64
N TRP A 48 2.36 -27.27 26.64
CA TRP A 48 3.68 -27.89 26.85
C TRP A 48 4.63 -27.00 27.67
N CYS A 49 4.63 -25.69 27.41
CA CYS A 49 5.46 -24.73 28.14
C CYS A 49 5.05 -24.59 29.62
N PHE A 50 3.74 -24.60 29.92
CA PHE A 50 3.24 -24.42 31.28
C PHE A 50 3.31 -25.69 32.14
N VAL A 51 3.17 -26.87 31.54
CA VAL A 51 3.21 -28.13 32.31
C VAL A 51 4.65 -28.44 32.76
N PRO A 52 4.89 -28.72 34.06
CA PRO A 52 6.20 -29.12 34.54
C PRO A 52 6.58 -30.53 34.06
N THR A 53 7.86 -30.75 33.76
CA THR A 53 8.36 -32.04 33.23
C THR A 53 8.03 -33.22 34.13
N GLU A 54 8.01 -33.01 35.45
CA GLU A 54 7.67 -34.02 36.45
C GLU A 54 6.26 -34.60 36.26
N PHE A 55 5.31 -33.80 35.78
CA PHE A 55 3.94 -34.26 35.51
C PHE A 55 3.91 -35.31 34.39
N PHE A 56 4.72 -35.14 33.34
CA PHE A 56 4.80 -36.09 32.24
C PHE A 56 5.49 -37.39 32.66
N VAL A 57 6.53 -37.30 33.48
CA VAL A 57 7.24 -38.48 34.00
C VAL A 57 6.34 -39.29 34.94
N GLN A 58 5.64 -38.63 35.86
CA GLN A 58 4.82 -39.31 36.88
C GLN A 58 3.52 -39.92 36.32
N HIS A 59 2.90 -39.31 35.32
CA HIS A 59 1.58 -39.75 34.83
C HIS A 59 1.62 -40.43 33.46
N LEU A 60 2.58 -40.08 32.61
CA LEU A 60 2.66 -40.54 31.23
C LEU A 60 3.72 -41.64 31.03
N GLY A 61 4.65 -41.80 31.99
CA GLY A 61 5.67 -42.87 31.97
C GLY A 61 6.74 -42.72 30.89
N PHE A 62 6.89 -41.53 30.31
CA PHE A 62 7.93 -41.23 29.32
C PHE A 62 9.06 -40.41 29.97
N ASP A 63 10.27 -40.97 30.01
CA ASP A 63 11.44 -40.33 30.62
C ASP A 63 12.19 -39.37 29.67
N TYR A 64 11.88 -39.37 28.37
CA TYR A 64 12.61 -38.59 27.37
C TYR A 64 11.73 -37.51 26.73
N PHE A 65 11.99 -36.26 27.09
CA PHE A 65 11.45 -35.07 26.43
C PHE A 65 12.57 -34.07 26.14
N PRO A 66 12.43 -33.24 25.08
CA PRO A 66 13.43 -32.23 24.76
C PRO A 66 13.52 -31.21 25.90
N ASP A 67 14.73 -30.72 26.14
CA ASP A 67 15.00 -29.76 27.21
C ASP A 67 14.05 -28.56 27.16
N LYS A 68 13.57 -28.13 28.33
CA LYS A 68 12.62 -27.02 28.43
C LYS A 68 13.20 -25.68 27.97
N TYR A 69 14.51 -25.62 27.70
CA TYR A 69 15.20 -24.51 27.05
C TYR A 69 14.53 -24.06 25.73
N TRP A 70 13.95 -24.98 24.95
CA TRP A 70 13.26 -24.63 23.71
C TRP A 70 12.06 -23.69 23.93
N THR A 71 11.46 -23.69 25.12
CA THR A 71 10.38 -22.80 25.52
C THR A 71 10.77 -21.33 25.40
N SER A 72 12.02 -20.98 25.70
CA SER A 72 12.52 -19.59 25.61
C SER A 72 13.24 -19.32 24.30
N ALA A 73 13.94 -20.33 23.76
CA ALA A 73 14.68 -20.19 22.51
C ALA A 73 13.76 -19.90 21.31
N VAL A 74 12.61 -20.60 21.21
CA VAL A 74 11.67 -20.43 20.09
C VAL A 74 11.08 -19.01 20.05
N PRO A 75 10.49 -18.46 21.14
CA PRO A 75 10.01 -17.08 21.14
C PRO A 75 11.12 -16.05 20.91
N ALA A 76 12.30 -16.24 21.50
CA ALA A 76 13.43 -15.33 21.30
C ALA A 76 13.88 -15.29 19.83
N PHE A 77 13.92 -16.45 19.16
CA PHE A 77 14.20 -16.54 17.73
C PHE A 77 13.14 -15.81 16.91
N PHE A 78 11.86 -16.03 17.17
CA PHE A 78 10.78 -15.34 16.44
C PHE A 78 10.81 -13.82 16.61
N LEU A 79 11.09 -13.31 17.82
CA LEU A 79 11.24 -11.88 18.06
C LEU A 79 12.42 -11.29 17.27
N MET A 80 13.56 -11.98 17.24
CA MET A 80 14.73 -11.54 16.46
C MET A 80 14.48 -11.64 14.96
N ALA A 81 13.81 -12.70 14.49
CA ALA A 81 13.42 -12.86 13.11
C ALA A 81 12.45 -11.75 12.66
N MET A 82 11.45 -11.42 13.48
CA MET A 82 10.51 -10.33 13.24
C MET A 82 11.22 -8.97 13.16
N LEU A 83 12.15 -8.68 14.07
CA LEU A 83 12.97 -7.46 14.02
C LEU A 83 13.80 -7.40 12.73
N PHE A 84 14.46 -8.51 12.38
CA PHE A 84 15.24 -8.60 11.14
C PHE A 84 14.37 -8.41 9.90
N SER A 85 13.17 -8.99 9.87
CA SER A 85 12.22 -8.81 8.78
C SER A 85 11.75 -7.36 8.65
N TYR A 86 11.47 -6.66 9.74
CA TYR A 86 11.08 -5.24 9.66
C TYR A 86 12.21 -4.36 9.14
N VAL A 87 13.41 -4.50 9.72
CA VAL A 87 14.57 -3.74 9.26
C VAL A 87 14.88 -4.08 7.80
N GLY A 88 14.89 -5.36 7.44
CA GLY A 88 15.12 -5.81 6.06
C GLY A 88 14.08 -5.29 5.07
N HIS A 89 12.80 -5.31 5.43
CA HIS A 89 11.73 -4.80 4.57
C HIS A 89 11.83 -3.29 4.38
N THR A 90 12.05 -2.53 5.47
CA THR A 90 12.20 -1.07 5.38
C THR A 90 13.43 -0.68 4.55
N LEU A 91 14.56 -1.37 4.73
CA LEU A 91 15.75 -1.15 3.90
C LEU A 91 15.48 -1.47 2.43
N TYR A 92 14.83 -2.60 2.16
CA TYR A 92 14.48 -3.01 0.80
C TYR A 92 13.55 -2.00 0.11
N GLU A 93 12.53 -1.53 0.82
CA GLU A 93 11.62 -0.51 0.28
C GLU A 93 12.35 0.81 0.02
N VAL A 94 13.18 1.27 0.96
CA VAL A 94 13.91 2.54 0.85
C VAL A 94 14.99 2.51 -0.24
N GLU A 95 15.73 1.42 -0.38
CA GLU A 95 16.87 1.35 -1.31
C GLU A 95 16.45 0.93 -2.72
N ILE A 96 15.51 -0.01 -2.85
CA ILE A 96 15.21 -0.65 -4.13
C ILE A 96 13.91 -0.14 -4.74
N LYS A 97 12.86 0.11 -3.93
CA LYS A 97 11.55 0.51 -4.46
C LYS A 97 11.33 2.01 -4.53
N THR A 98 11.84 2.78 -3.57
CA THR A 98 11.66 4.22 -3.56
C THR A 98 12.78 4.94 -4.32
N LEU A 99 12.41 6.01 -5.01
CA LEU A 99 13.39 6.89 -5.62
C LEU A 99 14.15 7.67 -4.54
N GLN A 100 15.33 8.18 -4.90
CA GLN A 100 16.10 9.03 -4.00
C GLN A 100 15.27 10.26 -3.60
N LEU A 101 15.44 10.74 -2.36
CA LEU A 101 14.63 11.83 -1.81
C LEU A 101 14.74 13.15 -2.59
N ASN A 102 15.86 13.35 -3.29
CA ASN A 102 16.12 14.54 -4.11
C ASN A 102 15.61 14.43 -5.55
N ASP A 103 14.87 13.37 -5.89
CA ASP A 103 14.33 13.16 -7.22
C ASP A 103 12.95 13.80 -7.36
N ILE A 104 12.76 14.60 -8.41
CA ILE A 104 11.49 15.28 -8.66
C ILE A 104 10.36 14.29 -8.97
N ARG A 105 10.70 13.11 -9.49
CA ARG A 105 9.75 12.02 -9.75
C ARG A 105 8.97 11.57 -8.51
N ASN A 106 9.42 11.90 -7.29
CA ASN A 106 8.62 11.68 -6.09
C ASN A 106 7.31 12.50 -6.06
N PHE A 107 7.23 13.58 -6.84
CA PHE A 107 6.07 14.49 -6.90
C PHE A 107 5.29 14.40 -8.22
N ILE A 108 5.75 13.59 -9.18
CA ILE A 108 5.30 13.60 -10.57
C ILE A 108 5.02 12.17 -11.00
N ASP A 109 3.90 11.96 -11.70
CA ASP A 109 3.55 10.66 -12.30
C ASP A 109 3.95 10.57 -13.79
N GLU A 110 3.68 9.43 -14.43
CA GLU A 110 3.99 9.20 -15.85
C GLU A 110 3.21 10.14 -16.80
N HIS A 111 2.11 10.73 -16.34
CA HIS A 111 1.22 11.56 -17.15
C HIS A 111 1.36 13.06 -16.87
N SER A 112 2.21 13.45 -15.92
CA SER A 112 2.44 14.84 -15.59
C SER A 112 3.22 15.54 -16.69
N VAL A 113 2.57 16.53 -17.31
CA VAL A 113 3.15 17.36 -18.36
C VAL A 113 3.77 18.59 -17.71
N MET A 114 5.09 18.71 -17.77
CA MET A 114 5.81 19.89 -17.29
C MET A 114 6.43 20.68 -18.44
N PRO A 115 6.58 22.01 -18.28
CA PRO A 115 7.20 22.85 -19.29
C PRO A 115 8.62 22.38 -19.63
N GLY A 116 8.85 21.94 -20.86
CA GLY A 116 10.17 21.52 -21.33
C GLY A 116 10.53 20.07 -21.01
N SER A 117 9.61 19.23 -20.53
CA SER A 117 9.88 17.80 -20.27
C SER A 117 10.48 17.05 -21.47
N GLU A 118 10.17 17.49 -22.69
CA GLU A 118 10.67 16.92 -23.95
C GLU A 118 12.10 17.37 -24.31
N LYS A 119 12.65 18.38 -23.63
CA LYS A 119 13.93 19.04 -24.00
C LYS A 119 15.11 18.71 -23.08
N TYR A 120 14.87 18.16 -21.90
CA TYR A 120 15.91 17.98 -20.88
C TYR A 120 16.22 16.51 -20.61
N ASP A 121 17.51 16.18 -20.47
CA ASP A 121 17.94 14.90 -19.92
C ASP A 121 17.60 14.80 -18.43
N PHE A 122 17.47 13.57 -17.93
CA PHE A 122 16.98 13.25 -16.59
C PHE A 122 17.66 14.02 -15.44
N GLU A 123 18.97 14.22 -15.50
CA GLU A 123 19.73 14.92 -14.45
C GLU A 123 19.49 16.44 -14.48
N THR A 124 19.43 17.03 -15.68
CA THR A 124 19.13 18.46 -15.87
C THR A 124 17.67 18.76 -15.55
N MET A 125 16.78 17.79 -15.79
CA MET A 125 15.36 17.85 -15.44
C MET A 125 15.17 18.09 -13.94
N ASN A 126 15.89 17.38 -13.05
CA ASN A 126 15.72 17.57 -11.60
C ASN A 126 16.03 19.00 -11.14
N ALA A 127 17.15 19.59 -11.58
CA ALA A 127 17.56 20.93 -11.15
C ALA A 127 16.67 22.03 -11.73
N GLU A 128 16.33 21.96 -13.02
CA GLU A 128 15.51 22.98 -13.67
C GLU A 128 14.01 22.80 -13.44
N MET A 129 13.52 21.60 -13.10
CA MET A 129 12.11 21.39 -12.79
C MET A 129 11.79 21.69 -11.31
N ALA A 130 12.78 21.63 -10.41
CA ALA A 130 12.59 21.95 -8.99
C ALA A 130 12.01 23.36 -8.76
N GLN A 131 12.38 24.34 -9.59
CA GLN A 131 11.82 25.70 -9.56
C GLN A 131 10.34 25.76 -9.98
N TYR A 132 9.86 24.79 -10.76
CA TYR A 132 8.48 24.75 -11.24
C TYR A 132 7.53 24.00 -10.28
N ILE A 133 8.05 23.26 -9.29
CA ILE A 133 7.22 22.56 -8.27
C ILE A 133 6.28 23.53 -7.55
N HIS A 134 6.76 24.74 -7.25
CA HIS A 134 5.96 25.76 -6.56
C HIS A 134 5.08 26.59 -7.51
N LYS A 135 5.07 26.29 -8.81
CA LYS A 135 4.34 27.03 -9.82
C LYS A 135 3.22 26.14 -10.36
N SER A 136 2.03 26.72 -10.54
CA SER A 136 0.89 25.98 -11.09
C SER A 136 1.26 25.41 -12.48
N PRO A 137 1.18 24.07 -12.69
CA PRO A 137 1.65 23.41 -13.92
C PRO A 137 1.01 23.92 -15.21
N SER A 138 -0.23 24.40 -15.15
CA SER A 138 -1.02 24.76 -16.34
C SER A 138 -1.28 26.26 -16.47
N GLY A 139 -1.00 27.07 -15.44
CA GLY A 139 -1.52 28.45 -15.37
C GLY A 139 -3.06 28.54 -15.40
N VAL A 140 -3.76 27.41 -15.43
CA VAL A 140 -5.22 27.30 -15.30
C VAL A 140 -5.47 27.05 -13.83
N CYS A 141 -5.72 28.13 -13.08
CA CYS A 141 -6.34 28.03 -11.77
C CYS A 141 -7.86 27.98 -11.96
N ASP A 142 -8.54 27.21 -11.12
CA ASP A 142 -9.98 27.35 -10.97
C ASP A 142 -10.28 28.82 -10.63
N LEU A 143 -11.29 29.38 -11.29
CA LEU A 143 -11.74 30.73 -10.98
C LEU A 143 -12.22 30.74 -9.51
N PRO A 144 -11.86 31.76 -8.72
CA PRO A 144 -12.46 31.95 -7.41
C PRO A 144 -13.98 31.91 -7.54
N VAL A 145 -14.66 31.19 -6.65
CA VAL A 145 -16.12 31.04 -6.68
C VAL A 145 -16.84 32.39 -6.73
N THR A 146 -16.24 33.44 -6.16
CA THR A 146 -16.71 34.82 -6.25
C THR A 146 -16.79 35.33 -7.68
N ILE A 147 -15.74 35.15 -8.50
CA ILE A 147 -15.73 35.60 -9.91
C ILE A 147 -16.65 34.71 -10.74
N ALA A 148 -16.70 33.41 -10.45
CA ALA A 148 -17.63 32.51 -11.12
C ALA A 148 -19.09 32.92 -10.87
N ASN A 149 -19.43 33.26 -9.62
CA ASN A 149 -20.76 33.73 -9.25
C ASN A 149 -21.08 35.10 -9.85
N GLU A 150 -20.12 36.02 -9.89
CA GLU A 150 -20.29 37.34 -10.51
C GLU A 150 -20.58 37.22 -12.02
N VAL A 151 -19.88 36.35 -12.74
CA VAL A 151 -20.15 36.13 -14.17
C VAL A 151 -21.48 35.43 -14.41
N LEU A 152 -21.88 34.49 -13.54
CA LEU A 152 -23.11 33.71 -13.70
C LEU A 152 -24.36 34.45 -13.23
N TYR A 153 -24.24 35.31 -12.21
CA TYR A 153 -25.37 35.90 -11.50
C TYR A 153 -25.28 37.43 -11.33
N GLY A 154 -24.20 38.08 -11.76
CA GLY A 154 -23.99 39.52 -11.58
C GLY A 154 -25.00 40.39 -12.34
N ASP A 155 -25.55 39.90 -13.45
CA ASP A 155 -26.54 40.62 -14.26
C ASP A 155 -27.97 40.55 -13.69
N TYR A 156 -28.21 39.82 -12.58
CA TYR A 156 -29.55 39.67 -11.99
C TYR A 156 -29.91 40.70 -10.93
N GLU A 157 -28.99 41.61 -10.57
CA GLU A 157 -29.27 42.67 -9.59
C GLU A 157 -29.94 43.92 -10.21
N GLU A 158 -29.93 44.12 -11.53
CA GLU A 158 -30.56 45.31 -12.16
C GLU A 158 -32.08 45.19 -12.38
N ASP A 159 -32.66 43.98 -12.37
CA ASP A 159 -34.09 43.76 -12.71
C ASP A 159 -35.05 43.77 -11.49
N PHE A 160 -34.54 43.86 -10.25
CA PHE A 160 -35.39 43.86 -9.04
C PHE A 160 -35.75 45.25 -8.51
N ASP A 161 -35.05 46.31 -8.94
CA ASP A 161 -35.28 47.69 -8.49
C ASP A 161 -36.34 48.45 -9.33
N GLU A 162 -36.92 47.81 -10.36
CA GLU A 162 -37.97 48.40 -11.23
C GLU A 162 -39.41 47.94 -10.89
N LEU A 163 -39.62 47.27 -9.76
CA LEU A 163 -40.93 46.83 -9.27
C LEU A 163 -41.30 47.45 -7.91
N ASP A 164 -41.49 48.78 -7.88
CA ASP A 164 -42.29 49.50 -6.89
C ASP A 164 -43.00 50.72 -7.53
#